data_AF-A0A2G8S3Q7-F1
#
_entry.id   AF-A0A2G8S3Q7-F1
#
_cell.length_a   1.000
_cell.length_b   1.000
_cell.length_c   1.000
_cell.angle_alpha   90.00
_cell.angle_beta   90.00
_cell.angle_gamma   90.00
#
_symmetry.space_group_name_H-M   'P 1'
#
loop_
_entity.id
_entity.type
_entity.pdbx_description
1 polymer ?
#
loop_
_entity_poly.entity_id
_entity_poly.type
_entity_poly.pdbx_seq_one_letter_code
_entity_poly.pdbx_strand_id
1 'polypeptide(L)'
;MTPPRPRIVINLRSASRCEDIHRAIDNHPMPTDHGEGGTPPRTEKDEEFWFDDGNIVVVAEDGTAFKLYKGVLSSVSSVFKDLFSLPQPPESDAKTMDGCPVVPLYDSAAELRHFFRLVAKPAFSLLRHDSRPSFRALAAICRIGHKYQAAEAVEAASERIVLFFEKACSEGRLMNAGWEDFWARHQKNIGITVELADAIEAINLARLLDKPTILPFAFYLCCAAHPLHLRNGISREGGTLQKLSDDDYLKCVWATPQLLARCVHDVRRLLAYYRNGHGRVSCQAAQRCQEVFRQMDAEMEGEAHIGELLDLFVVVGCRKVQPQAYLNHHAQLCPPCLYEMAHCSGTRFFQDPSMLETFFSA
;
A
#
# COMPACT_ATOMS: atom_id res chain seq x y z
N MET A 1 22.50 -3.25 29.04
CA MET A 1 22.55 -3.23 27.56
C MET A 1 22.62 -4.68 27.10
N THR A 2 21.48 -5.25 26.76
CA THR A 2 21.34 -6.63 26.24
C THR A 2 21.46 -6.60 24.71
N PRO A 3 22.18 -7.54 24.08
CA PRO A 3 22.31 -7.56 22.62
C PRO A 3 21.01 -8.03 21.96
N PRO A 4 20.72 -7.60 20.72
CA PRO A 4 19.55 -8.07 19.98
C PRO A 4 19.71 -9.54 19.60
N ARG A 5 18.64 -10.33 19.77
CA ARG A 5 18.57 -11.74 19.32
C ARG A 5 18.65 -11.81 17.79
N PRO A 6 19.36 -12.80 17.20
CA PRO A 6 19.42 -12.96 15.76
C PRO A 6 18.06 -13.39 15.21
N ARG A 7 17.54 -12.66 14.21
CA ARG A 7 16.37 -13.06 13.42
C ARG A 7 16.83 -14.04 12.32
N ILE A 8 16.32 -15.27 12.37
CA ILE A 8 16.54 -16.27 11.32
C ILE A 8 15.61 -15.94 10.15
N VAL A 9 16.19 -15.69 8.98
CA VAL A 9 15.46 -15.49 7.72
C VAL A 9 15.31 -16.85 7.06
N ILE A 10 14.10 -17.41 7.03
CA ILE A 10 13.81 -18.63 6.28
C ILE A 10 13.59 -18.24 4.81
N ASN A 11 14.52 -18.61 3.95
CA ASN A 11 14.40 -18.45 2.50
C ASN A 11 13.58 -19.61 1.92
N LEU A 12 12.29 -19.38 1.65
CA LEU A 12 11.38 -20.38 1.09
C LEU A 12 11.48 -20.53 -0.45
N ARG A 13 12.52 -19.98 -1.11
CA ARG A 13 12.64 -20.00 -2.58
C ARG A 13 12.90 -21.38 -3.21
N SER A 14 13.03 -22.47 -2.44
CA SER A 14 13.40 -23.77 -3.02
C SER A 14 12.68 -25.02 -2.47
N ALA A 15 11.67 -24.90 -1.61
CA ALA A 15 10.98 -26.07 -1.06
C ALA A 15 9.83 -26.52 -1.98
N SER A 16 10.14 -27.34 -2.98
CA SER A 16 9.15 -27.86 -3.94
C SER A 16 8.67 -29.28 -3.63
N ARG A 17 8.93 -29.84 -2.45
CA ARG A 17 8.45 -31.17 -2.03
C ARG A 17 8.01 -31.19 -0.57
N CYS A 18 6.98 -31.99 -0.25
CA CYS A 18 6.44 -32.22 1.09
C CYS A 18 7.50 -32.65 2.15
N GLU A 19 8.63 -33.18 1.72
CA GLU A 19 9.76 -33.58 2.59
C GLU A 19 10.51 -32.36 3.17
N ASP A 20 10.47 -31.20 2.52
CA ASP A 20 11.16 -29.99 2.99
C ASP A 20 10.41 -29.27 4.13
N ILE A 21 9.09 -29.48 4.25
CA ILE A 21 8.27 -28.92 5.33
C ILE A 21 8.59 -29.62 6.66
N HIS A 22 8.66 -30.96 6.66
CA HIS A 22 9.11 -31.71 7.85
C HIS A 22 10.55 -31.36 8.21
N ARG A 23 11.43 -31.21 7.23
CA ARG A 23 12.84 -30.87 7.48
C ARG A 23 13.02 -29.44 8.03
N ALA A 24 12.10 -28.52 7.77
CA ALA A 24 12.07 -27.19 8.39
C ALA A 24 11.42 -27.18 9.79
N ILE A 25 10.51 -28.12 10.07
CA ILE A 25 9.84 -28.28 11.37
C ILE A 25 10.71 -29.08 12.37
N ASP A 26 11.39 -30.13 11.91
CA ASP A 26 12.13 -31.08 12.76
C ASP A 26 13.59 -30.65 13.08
N ASN A 27 14.21 -29.78 12.26
CA ASN A 27 15.63 -29.39 12.43
C ASN A 27 15.85 -28.19 13.37
N HIS A 28 14.82 -27.72 14.07
CA HIS A 28 15.00 -26.73 15.13
C HIS A 28 15.00 -27.43 16.49
N PRO A 29 16.18 -27.69 17.09
CA PRO A 29 16.22 -28.26 18.43
C PRO A 29 15.55 -27.28 19.40
N MET A 30 14.59 -27.81 20.19
CA MET A 30 14.04 -27.14 21.36
C MET A 30 15.19 -26.54 22.18
N PRO A 31 15.14 -25.25 22.55
CA PRO A 31 16.08 -24.71 23.52
C PRO A 31 15.88 -25.48 24.82
N THR A 32 16.91 -26.21 25.25
CA THR A 32 16.90 -26.88 26.55
C THR A 32 16.75 -25.82 27.64
N ASP A 33 15.68 -25.99 28.40
CA ASP A 33 15.23 -25.18 29.51
C ASP A 33 16.29 -25.05 30.59
N HIS A 34 16.78 -23.82 30.78
CA HIS A 34 17.31 -23.35 32.04
C HIS A 34 16.64 -22.02 32.38
N GLY A 35 15.44 -22.11 32.97
CA GLY A 35 15.01 -21.29 34.10
C GLY A 35 14.57 -19.86 33.76
N GLU A 36 13.26 -19.67 33.67
CA GLU A 36 12.49 -18.81 34.59
C GLU A 36 10.99 -18.96 34.26
N GLY A 37 10.17 -19.20 35.29
CA GLY A 37 8.77 -19.61 35.19
C GLY A 37 7.83 -18.57 34.57
N GLY A 38 7.83 -18.48 33.24
CA GLY A 38 6.72 -17.92 32.48
C GLY A 38 5.62 -18.97 32.33
N THR A 39 4.44 -18.69 32.86
CA THR A 39 3.21 -19.45 32.55
C THR A 39 3.13 -19.59 31.02
N PRO A 40 2.87 -20.78 30.45
CA PRO A 40 2.70 -20.90 29.01
C PRO A 40 1.64 -19.89 28.56
N PRO A 41 1.86 -19.15 27.45
CA PRO A 41 0.92 -18.14 26.98
C PRO A 41 -0.46 -18.80 26.91
N ARG A 42 -1.39 -18.25 27.70
CA ARG A 42 -2.72 -18.81 27.84
C ARG A 42 -3.39 -18.68 26.48
N THR A 43 -3.74 -19.82 25.88
CA THR A 43 -4.49 -19.82 24.62
C THR A 43 -5.84 -19.15 24.86
N GLU A 44 -6.12 -18.09 24.09
CA GLU A 44 -7.32 -17.27 24.21
C GLU A 44 -8.24 -17.48 23.02
N LYS A 45 -9.55 -17.60 23.27
CA LYS A 45 -10.55 -17.81 22.20
C LYS A 45 -10.81 -16.49 21.50
N ASP A 46 -10.72 -16.47 20.18
CA ASP A 46 -11.08 -15.29 19.40
C ASP A 46 -12.59 -15.04 19.47
N GLU A 47 -12.98 -13.80 19.79
CA GLU A 47 -14.41 -13.44 19.94
C GLU A 47 -15.17 -13.46 18.61
N GLU A 48 -14.49 -13.23 17.48
CA GLU A 48 -15.12 -13.13 16.16
C GLU A 48 -15.26 -14.50 15.47
N PHE A 49 -14.31 -15.40 15.72
CA PHE A 49 -14.17 -16.69 15.05
C PHE A 49 -14.10 -17.84 16.06
N TRP A 50 -15.23 -18.05 16.73
CA TRP A 50 -15.47 -19.20 17.59
C TRP A 50 -16.80 -19.86 17.24
N PHE A 51 -16.80 -20.72 16.21
CA PHE A 51 -18.03 -21.42 15.80
C PHE A 51 -18.33 -22.61 16.73
N ASP A 52 -19.53 -22.63 17.30
CA ASP A 52 -19.96 -23.67 18.25
C ASP A 52 -19.85 -25.08 17.66
N ASP A 53 -20.22 -25.25 16.39
CA ASP A 53 -20.16 -26.48 15.59
C ASP A 53 -18.88 -26.61 14.74
N GLY A 54 -17.89 -25.73 14.94
CA GLY A 54 -16.58 -25.85 14.29
C GLY A 54 -15.90 -27.18 14.64
N ASN A 55 -15.10 -27.71 13.72
CA ASN A 55 -14.47 -29.03 13.82
C ASN A 55 -12.94 -29.00 13.72
N ILE A 56 -12.35 -27.80 13.75
CA ILE A 56 -10.91 -27.57 13.85
C ILE A 56 -10.64 -26.32 14.68
N VAL A 57 -9.58 -26.36 15.48
CA VAL A 57 -9.05 -25.19 16.16
C VAL A 57 -7.70 -24.85 15.54
N VAL A 58 -7.53 -23.60 15.14
CA VAL A 58 -6.27 -23.05 14.65
C VAL A 58 -5.74 -22.05 15.67
N VAL A 59 -4.47 -22.16 16.07
CA VAL A 59 -3.86 -21.28 17.08
C VAL A 59 -2.77 -20.44 16.43
N ALA A 60 -2.89 -19.13 16.49
CA ALA A 60 -1.91 -18.16 16.02
C ALA A 60 -0.64 -18.13 16.88
N GLU A 61 0.39 -17.44 16.39
CA GLU A 61 1.68 -17.31 17.08
C GLU A 61 1.55 -16.69 18.48
N ASP A 62 0.62 -15.74 18.65
CA ASP A 62 0.37 -15.05 19.91
C ASP A 62 -0.52 -15.84 20.90
N GLY A 63 -0.95 -17.04 20.53
CA GLY A 63 -1.81 -17.89 21.35
C GLY A 63 -3.32 -17.64 21.13
N THR A 64 -3.71 -16.73 20.25
CA THR A 64 -5.12 -16.56 19.88
C THR A 64 -5.61 -17.78 19.10
N ALA A 65 -6.77 -18.31 19.47
CA ALA A 65 -7.34 -19.51 18.89
C ALA A 65 -8.66 -19.24 18.15
N PHE A 66 -8.77 -19.83 16.97
CA PHE A 66 -9.89 -19.70 16.04
C PHE A 66 -10.55 -21.07 15.88
N LYS A 67 -11.85 -21.19 16.19
CA LYS A 67 -12.62 -22.43 15.98
C LYS A 67 -13.41 -22.32 14.68
N LEU A 68 -13.03 -23.11 13.69
CA LEU A 68 -13.44 -23.01 12.28
C LEU A 68 -13.90 -24.36 11.71
N TYR A 69 -14.24 -24.39 10.42
CA TYR A 69 -14.58 -25.62 9.70
C TYR A 69 -13.45 -26.05 8.75
N LYS A 70 -13.01 -27.30 8.87
CA LYS A 70 -11.98 -27.92 8.00
C LYS A 70 -12.35 -27.78 6.53
N GLY A 71 -13.58 -28.16 6.17
CA GLY A 71 -14.04 -28.15 4.79
C GLY A 71 -13.98 -26.77 4.14
N VAL A 72 -14.31 -25.70 4.88
CA VAL A 72 -14.24 -24.32 4.39
C VAL A 72 -12.79 -23.94 4.08
N LEU A 73 -11.88 -24.14 5.04
CA LEU A 73 -10.46 -23.83 4.84
C LEU A 73 -9.82 -24.70 3.75
N SER A 74 -10.12 -26.00 3.70
CA SER A 74 -9.67 -26.91 2.65
C SER A 74 -10.22 -26.57 1.27
N SER A 75 -11.40 -25.96 1.18
CA SER A 75 -12.00 -25.60 -0.11
C SER A 75 -11.29 -24.42 -0.78
N VAL A 76 -10.69 -23.53 0.01
CA VAL A 76 -10.00 -22.33 -0.49
C VAL A 76 -8.49 -22.49 -0.53
N SER A 77 -7.91 -23.49 0.14
CA SER A 77 -6.46 -23.65 0.31
C SER A 77 -6.04 -25.12 0.19
N SER A 78 -5.17 -25.42 -0.77
CA SER A 78 -4.53 -26.73 -0.90
C SER A 78 -3.69 -27.07 0.32
N VAL A 79 -2.97 -26.10 0.89
CA VAL A 79 -2.14 -26.33 2.09
C VAL A 79 -2.99 -26.75 3.28
N PHE A 80 -4.12 -26.09 3.54
CA PHE A 80 -5.03 -26.53 4.61
C PHE A 80 -5.67 -27.88 4.31
N LYS A 81 -6.01 -28.15 3.05
CA LYS A 81 -6.50 -29.47 2.62
C LYS A 81 -5.50 -30.58 2.94
N ASP A 82 -4.25 -30.40 2.56
CA ASP A 82 -3.19 -31.39 2.81
C ASP A 82 -2.91 -31.50 4.32
N LEU A 83 -2.79 -30.38 5.01
CA LEU A 83 -2.55 -30.32 6.45
C LEU A 83 -3.60 -31.08 7.26
N PHE A 84 -4.88 -31.02 6.86
CA PHE A 84 -5.96 -31.72 7.55
C PHE A 84 -6.14 -33.18 7.10
N SER A 85 -5.50 -33.59 6.01
CA SER A 85 -5.53 -34.97 5.51
C SER A 85 -4.46 -35.87 6.15
N LEU A 86 -3.44 -35.27 6.78
CA LEU A 86 -2.38 -36.02 7.43
C LEU A 86 -2.90 -36.83 8.63
N PRO A 87 -2.35 -38.04 8.88
CA PRO A 87 -2.68 -38.81 10.06
C PRO A 87 -2.38 -37.97 11.31
N GLN A 88 -3.40 -37.76 12.14
CA GLN A 88 -3.20 -37.15 13.45
C GLN A 88 -2.34 -38.10 14.32
N PRO A 89 -1.47 -37.57 15.20
CA PRO A 89 -0.81 -38.39 16.20
C PRO A 89 -1.83 -39.22 17.00
N PRO A 90 -1.45 -40.39 17.53
CA PRO A 90 -2.33 -41.15 18.41
C PRO A 90 -2.92 -40.26 19.53
N GLU A 91 -4.16 -40.52 19.94
CA GLU A 91 -4.98 -39.65 20.80
C GLU A 91 -4.29 -39.21 22.10
N SER A 92 -3.31 -39.97 22.60
CA SER A 92 -2.51 -39.62 23.77
C SER A 92 -1.62 -38.38 23.59
N ASP A 93 -1.26 -38.04 22.35
CA ASP A 93 -0.36 -36.93 22.02
C ASP A 93 -1.07 -35.80 21.24
N ALA A 94 -2.32 -36.02 20.82
CA ALA A 94 -3.08 -35.04 20.06
C ALA A 94 -3.58 -33.91 20.98
N LYS A 95 -3.06 -32.70 20.78
CA LYS A 95 -3.60 -31.50 21.45
C LYS A 95 -5.01 -31.24 20.93
N THR A 96 -5.99 -31.33 21.83
CA THR A 96 -7.39 -30.99 21.53
C THR A 96 -7.86 -29.78 22.34
N MET A 97 -8.74 -28.97 21.78
CA MET A 97 -9.42 -27.87 22.47
C MET A 97 -10.89 -27.88 22.08
N ASP A 98 -11.80 -27.83 23.07
CA ASP A 98 -13.26 -28.03 22.89
C ASP A 98 -13.58 -29.28 22.03
N GLY A 99 -12.86 -30.39 22.26
CA GLY A 99 -13.05 -31.64 21.51
C GLY A 99 -12.57 -31.60 20.05
N CYS A 100 -11.95 -30.51 19.60
CA CYS A 100 -11.45 -30.34 18.25
C CYS A 100 -9.93 -30.49 18.20
N PRO A 101 -9.36 -31.06 17.12
CA PRO A 101 -7.91 -31.07 16.93
C PRO A 101 -7.37 -29.64 16.80
N VAL A 102 -6.22 -29.39 17.42
CA VAL A 102 -5.54 -28.09 17.44
C VAL A 102 -4.40 -28.08 16.44
N VAL A 103 -4.36 -27.06 15.58
CA VAL A 103 -3.31 -26.84 14.59
C VAL A 103 -2.62 -25.49 14.87
N PRO A 104 -1.34 -25.49 15.27
CA PRO A 104 -0.60 -24.25 15.46
C PRO A 104 -0.19 -23.65 14.11
N LEU A 105 -0.32 -22.33 13.97
CA LEU A 105 0.20 -21.53 12.87
C LEU A 105 1.16 -20.47 13.43
N TYR A 106 2.14 -20.09 12.60
CA TYR A 106 3.17 -19.10 12.94
C TYR A 106 2.85 -17.72 12.37
N ASP A 107 1.57 -17.43 12.15
CA ASP A 107 1.10 -16.13 11.69
C ASP A 107 0.43 -15.40 12.84
N SER A 108 0.44 -14.08 12.78
CA SER A 108 -0.24 -13.25 13.78
C SER A 108 -1.76 -13.46 13.71
N ALA A 109 -2.43 -13.36 14.86
CA ALA A 109 -3.88 -13.45 14.92
C ALA A 109 -4.56 -12.36 14.07
N ALA A 110 -3.96 -11.17 13.99
CA ALA A 110 -4.47 -10.05 13.20
C ALA A 110 -4.56 -10.39 11.70
N GLU A 111 -3.48 -10.92 11.11
CA GLU A 111 -3.45 -11.28 9.69
C GLU A 111 -4.38 -12.47 9.38
N LEU A 112 -4.38 -13.49 10.24
CA LEU A 112 -5.29 -14.63 10.12
C LEU A 112 -6.75 -14.21 10.18
N ARG A 113 -7.11 -13.27 11.07
CA ARG A 113 -8.47 -12.76 11.19
C ARG A 113 -8.94 -12.07 9.90
N HIS A 114 -8.08 -11.30 9.24
CA HIS A 114 -8.40 -10.71 7.93
C HIS A 114 -8.66 -11.78 6.87
N PHE A 115 -7.82 -12.82 6.83
CA PHE A 115 -8.02 -13.94 5.91
C PHE A 115 -9.32 -14.71 6.20
N PHE A 116 -9.60 -15.05 7.47
CA PHE A 116 -10.81 -15.75 7.87
C PHE A 116 -12.08 -14.94 7.63
N ARG A 117 -12.05 -13.60 7.72
CA ARG A 117 -13.19 -12.76 7.32
C ARG A 117 -13.57 -12.93 5.85
N LEU A 118 -12.59 -13.19 4.98
CA LEU A 118 -12.86 -13.43 3.56
C LEU A 118 -13.39 -14.85 3.32
N VAL A 119 -12.78 -15.86 3.95
CA VAL A 119 -13.03 -17.27 3.58
C VAL A 119 -14.07 -17.99 4.44
N ALA A 120 -14.27 -17.55 5.68
CA ALA A 120 -15.11 -18.25 6.65
C ALA A 120 -16.42 -17.52 6.98
N LYS A 121 -16.58 -16.25 6.57
CA LYS A 121 -17.84 -15.52 6.73
C LYS A 121 -18.64 -15.51 5.43
N PRO A 122 -19.98 -15.59 5.51
CA PRO A 122 -20.83 -15.36 4.35
C PRO A 122 -20.54 -13.99 3.72
N ALA A 123 -20.51 -13.95 2.38
CA ALA A 123 -20.21 -12.75 1.59
C ALA A 123 -21.24 -11.62 1.71
N PHE A 124 -22.23 -11.70 2.60
CA PHE A 124 -23.24 -10.66 2.80
C PHE A 124 -22.64 -9.30 3.18
N SER A 125 -21.50 -9.31 3.87
CA SER A 125 -20.74 -8.09 4.17
C SER A 125 -20.21 -7.39 2.91
N LEU A 126 -19.86 -8.16 1.87
CA LEU A 126 -19.41 -7.66 0.57
C LEU A 126 -20.56 -7.08 -0.27
N LEU A 127 -21.82 -7.42 0.06
CA LEU A 127 -23.00 -6.82 -0.57
C LEU A 127 -23.34 -5.43 -0.02
N ARG A 128 -22.69 -5.01 1.07
CA ARG A 128 -22.90 -3.65 1.60
C ARG A 128 -22.13 -2.65 0.75
N HIS A 129 -22.86 -1.73 0.16
CA HIS A 129 -22.37 -0.73 -0.79
C HIS A 129 -21.36 0.27 -0.18
N ASP A 130 -21.24 0.30 1.15
CA ASP A 130 -20.32 1.13 1.92
C ASP A 130 -19.07 0.38 2.41
N SER A 131 -18.97 -0.93 2.17
CA SER A 131 -17.81 -1.72 2.60
C SER A 131 -16.57 -1.31 1.81
N ARG A 132 -15.61 -0.68 2.49
CA ARG A 132 -14.30 -0.31 1.95
C ARG A 132 -13.23 -0.97 2.81
N PRO A 133 -12.75 -2.17 2.44
CA PRO A 133 -11.65 -2.78 3.18
C PRO A 133 -10.43 -1.86 3.13
N SER A 134 -9.67 -1.84 4.22
CA SER A 134 -8.38 -1.17 4.23
C SER A 134 -7.38 -1.92 3.35
N PHE A 135 -6.43 -1.20 2.79
CA PHE A 135 -5.28 -1.78 2.12
C PHE A 135 -4.63 -2.85 2.99
N ARG A 136 -4.42 -2.56 4.28
CA ARG A 136 -3.82 -3.49 5.24
C ARG A 136 -4.58 -4.82 5.35
N ALA A 137 -5.91 -4.78 5.33
CA ALA A 137 -6.73 -5.99 5.34
C ALA A 137 -6.53 -6.82 4.06
N LEU A 138 -6.57 -6.18 2.89
CA LEU A 138 -6.35 -6.86 1.60
C LEU A 138 -4.91 -7.39 1.47
N ALA A 139 -3.93 -6.63 1.97
CA ALA A 139 -2.53 -7.00 2.02
C ALA A 139 -2.28 -8.24 2.89
N ALA A 140 -2.91 -8.30 4.07
CA ALA A 140 -2.88 -9.46 4.95
C ALA A 140 -3.50 -10.70 4.27
N ILE A 141 -4.66 -10.53 3.61
CA ILE A 141 -5.29 -11.60 2.82
C ILE A 141 -4.34 -12.09 1.72
N CYS A 142 -3.68 -11.18 0.99
CA CYS A 142 -2.72 -11.55 -0.05
C CYS A 142 -1.56 -12.35 0.52
N ARG A 143 -0.97 -11.95 1.65
CA ARG A 143 0.16 -12.67 2.26
C ARG A 143 -0.23 -14.05 2.79
N ILE A 144 -1.28 -14.11 3.59
CA ILE A 144 -1.77 -15.37 4.17
C ILE A 144 -2.25 -16.28 3.06
N GLY A 145 -3.03 -15.77 2.12
CA GLY A 145 -3.48 -16.51 0.95
C GLY A 145 -2.32 -17.03 0.10
N HIS A 146 -1.29 -16.22 -0.14
CA HIS A 146 -0.10 -16.67 -0.88
C HIS A 146 0.65 -17.77 -0.11
N LYS A 147 0.85 -17.61 1.20
CA LYS A 147 1.52 -18.60 2.08
C LYS A 147 0.78 -19.94 2.11
N TYR A 148 -0.55 -19.91 2.20
CA TYR A 148 -1.39 -21.10 2.27
C TYR A 148 -1.97 -21.50 0.90
N GLN A 149 -1.44 -20.98 -0.20
CA GLN A 149 -1.86 -21.30 -1.58
C GLN A 149 -3.37 -21.17 -1.83
N ALA A 150 -4.00 -20.14 -1.27
CA ALA A 150 -5.38 -19.78 -1.50
C ALA A 150 -5.52 -18.82 -2.70
N ALA A 151 -5.29 -19.33 -3.91
CA ALA A 151 -5.14 -18.53 -5.12
C ALA A 151 -6.34 -17.60 -5.40
N GLU A 152 -7.57 -18.09 -5.23
CA GLU A 152 -8.78 -17.27 -5.46
C GLU A 152 -8.88 -16.09 -4.47
N ALA A 153 -8.51 -16.32 -3.20
CA ALA A 153 -8.48 -15.28 -2.19
C ALA A 153 -7.41 -14.22 -2.50
N VAL A 154 -6.23 -14.66 -2.97
CA VAL A 154 -5.14 -13.77 -3.40
C VAL A 154 -5.57 -12.94 -4.61
N GLU A 155 -6.19 -13.56 -5.62
CA GLU A 155 -6.61 -12.84 -6.82
C GLU A 155 -7.69 -11.81 -6.48
N ALA A 156 -8.74 -12.20 -5.73
CA ALA A 156 -9.80 -11.28 -5.32
C ALA A 156 -9.31 -10.07 -4.50
N ALA A 157 -8.34 -10.29 -3.59
CA ALA A 157 -7.78 -9.20 -2.79
C ALA A 157 -6.80 -8.33 -3.60
N SER A 158 -5.94 -8.97 -4.41
CA SER A 158 -4.93 -8.25 -5.18
C SER A 158 -5.52 -7.46 -6.35
N GLU A 159 -6.60 -7.94 -6.98
CA GLU A 159 -7.28 -7.21 -8.07
C GLU A 159 -7.68 -5.80 -7.63
N ARG A 160 -8.24 -5.66 -6.42
CA ARG A 160 -8.62 -4.33 -5.90
C ARG A 160 -7.42 -3.44 -5.60
N ILE A 161 -6.32 -4.01 -5.10
CA ILE A 161 -5.07 -3.27 -4.90
C ILE A 161 -4.52 -2.82 -6.25
N VAL A 162 -4.37 -3.72 -7.21
CA VAL A 162 -3.87 -3.42 -8.56
C VAL A 162 -4.71 -2.32 -9.21
N LEU A 163 -6.04 -2.44 -9.18
CA LEU A 163 -6.94 -1.41 -9.71
C LEU A 163 -6.72 -0.04 -9.07
N PHE A 164 -6.42 0.03 -7.77
CA PHE A 164 -6.13 1.30 -7.10
C PHE A 164 -4.88 1.97 -7.67
N PHE A 165 -3.77 1.24 -7.78
CA PHE A 165 -2.50 1.80 -8.23
C PHE A 165 -2.50 2.09 -9.73
N GLU A 166 -3.08 1.21 -10.56
CA GLU A 166 -3.19 1.42 -12.00
C GLU A 166 -4.09 2.60 -12.34
N LYS A 167 -5.25 2.70 -11.69
CA LYS A 167 -6.20 3.78 -12.01
C LYS A 167 -5.72 5.15 -11.54
N ALA A 168 -4.93 5.22 -10.47
CA ALA A 168 -4.30 6.48 -10.04
C ALA A 168 -3.44 7.09 -11.16
N CYS A 169 -2.82 6.24 -11.98
CA CYS A 169 -2.01 6.63 -13.13
C CYS A 169 -2.82 6.89 -14.41
N SER A 170 -3.92 6.15 -14.63
CA SER A 170 -4.70 6.26 -15.87
C SER A 170 -5.80 7.32 -15.85
N GLU A 171 -6.26 7.74 -14.67
CA GLU A 171 -7.25 8.80 -14.56
C GLU A 171 -6.60 10.14 -14.94
N GLY A 172 -6.66 10.49 -16.23
CA GLY A 172 -6.28 11.80 -16.80
C GLY A 172 -7.13 12.98 -16.30
N ARG A 173 -7.58 12.92 -15.04
CA ARG A 173 -8.44 13.87 -14.32
C ARG A 173 -7.86 14.27 -12.96
N LEU A 174 -6.55 14.16 -12.77
CA LEU A 174 -5.88 14.64 -11.56
C LEU A 174 -6.00 16.17 -11.34
N MET A 175 -6.46 16.95 -12.32
CA MET A 175 -5.83 18.25 -12.50
C MET A 175 -6.74 19.48 -12.39
N ASN A 176 -7.84 19.41 -11.65
CA ASN A 176 -8.61 20.62 -11.27
C ASN A 176 -8.97 20.63 -9.78
N ALA A 177 -8.34 19.78 -8.98
CA ALA A 177 -8.58 19.67 -7.55
C ALA A 177 -7.26 19.42 -6.82
N GLY A 178 -7.22 19.70 -5.51
CA GLY A 178 -6.05 19.41 -4.69
C GLY A 178 -5.85 17.91 -4.48
N TRP A 179 -4.66 17.54 -3.99
CA TRP A 179 -4.31 16.16 -3.68
C TRP A 179 -5.37 15.44 -2.82
N GLU A 180 -5.83 16.07 -1.74
CA GLU A 180 -6.78 15.46 -0.80
C GLU A 180 -8.12 15.11 -1.46
N ASP A 181 -8.65 16.00 -2.31
CA ASP A 181 -9.90 15.77 -3.04
C ASP A 181 -9.74 14.67 -4.10
N PHE A 182 -8.59 14.61 -4.77
CA PHE A 182 -8.27 13.49 -5.64
C PHE A 182 -8.21 12.19 -4.83
N TRP A 183 -7.42 12.16 -3.75
CA TRP A 183 -7.18 10.97 -2.95
C TRP A 183 -8.48 10.40 -2.35
N ALA A 184 -9.36 11.27 -1.85
CA ALA A 184 -10.67 10.87 -1.32
C ALA A 184 -11.60 10.32 -2.40
N ARG A 185 -11.67 10.97 -3.57
CA ARG A 185 -12.50 10.50 -4.70
C ARG A 185 -11.99 9.18 -5.26
N HIS A 186 -10.68 9.05 -5.44
CA HIS A 186 -10.04 7.86 -5.99
C HIS A 186 -10.30 6.63 -5.11
N GLN A 187 -10.00 6.74 -3.82
CA GLN A 187 -10.30 5.69 -2.83
C GLN A 187 -11.79 5.30 -2.81
N LYS A 188 -12.69 6.29 -2.91
CA LYS A 188 -14.14 6.04 -2.98
C LYS A 188 -14.55 5.30 -4.25
N ASN A 189 -14.00 5.69 -5.40
CA ASN A 189 -14.32 5.09 -6.70
C ASN A 189 -13.85 3.63 -6.78
N ILE A 190 -12.70 3.32 -6.18
CA ILE A 190 -12.14 1.96 -6.15
C ILE A 190 -12.78 1.12 -5.02
N GLY A 191 -13.22 1.75 -3.94
CA GLY A 191 -13.80 1.05 -2.78
C GLY A 191 -12.73 0.46 -1.85
N ILE A 192 -11.65 1.20 -1.61
CA ILE A 192 -10.52 0.81 -0.74
C ILE A 192 -10.06 2.03 0.07
N THR A 193 -9.57 1.83 1.30
CA THR A 193 -8.87 2.87 2.06
C THR A 193 -7.37 2.62 2.07
N VAL A 194 -6.58 3.63 1.74
CA VAL A 194 -5.12 3.56 1.55
C VAL A 194 -4.48 4.78 2.21
N GLU A 195 -3.44 4.55 3.00
CA GLU A 195 -2.59 5.59 3.57
C GLU A 195 -1.26 5.68 2.79
N LEU A 196 -0.57 6.83 2.84
CA LEU A 196 0.78 6.95 2.25
C LEU A 196 1.77 5.94 2.84
N ALA A 197 1.58 5.60 4.13
CA ALA A 197 2.33 4.55 4.83
C ALA A 197 2.20 3.17 4.17
N ASP A 198 1.11 2.89 3.45
CA ASP A 198 0.87 1.59 2.83
C ASP A 198 1.76 1.36 1.60
N ALA A 199 2.38 2.41 1.05
CA ALA A 199 3.19 2.34 -0.17
C ALA A 199 4.37 1.35 -0.09
N ILE A 200 5.04 1.25 1.07
CA ILE A 200 6.15 0.31 1.27
C ILE A 200 5.66 -1.13 1.14
N GLU A 201 4.52 -1.42 1.76
CA GLU A 201 3.91 -2.75 1.72
C GLU A 201 3.35 -3.06 0.32
N ALA A 202 2.85 -2.05 -0.39
CA ALA A 202 2.40 -2.19 -1.78
C ALA A 202 3.55 -2.61 -2.70
N ILE A 203 4.75 -2.03 -2.55
CA ILE A 203 5.94 -2.45 -3.30
C ILE A 203 6.30 -3.90 -2.96
N ASN A 204 6.35 -4.25 -1.68
CA ASN A 204 6.67 -5.62 -1.25
C ASN A 204 5.66 -6.63 -1.79
N LEU A 205 4.36 -6.30 -1.79
CA LEU A 205 3.31 -7.14 -2.36
C LEU A 205 3.40 -7.25 -3.88
N ALA A 206 3.69 -6.15 -4.58
CA ALA A 206 3.88 -6.14 -6.02
C ALA A 206 5.00 -7.12 -6.43
N ARG A 207 6.09 -7.17 -5.64
CA ARG A 207 7.17 -8.15 -5.84
C ARG A 207 6.77 -9.57 -5.46
N LEU A 208 6.04 -9.74 -4.36
CA LEU A 208 5.59 -11.06 -3.89
C LEU A 208 4.65 -11.74 -4.89
N LEU A 209 3.72 -10.97 -5.47
CA LEU A 209 2.65 -11.45 -6.33
C LEU A 209 2.93 -11.30 -7.82
N ASP A 210 4.12 -10.79 -8.18
CA ASP A 210 4.50 -10.45 -9.56
C ASP A 210 3.47 -9.53 -10.27
N LYS A 211 3.08 -8.45 -9.59
CA LYS A 211 2.15 -7.42 -10.09
C LYS A 211 2.88 -6.08 -10.26
N PRO A 212 3.74 -5.92 -11.28
CA PRO A 212 4.63 -4.78 -11.42
C PRO A 212 3.92 -3.44 -11.67
N THR A 213 2.67 -3.47 -12.16
CA THR A 213 1.86 -2.27 -12.42
C THR A 213 1.55 -1.44 -11.16
N ILE A 214 1.68 -2.04 -9.98
CA ILE A 214 1.57 -1.34 -8.69
C ILE A 214 2.77 -0.39 -8.45
N LEU A 215 3.95 -0.75 -8.96
CA LEU A 215 5.23 -0.17 -8.54
C LEU A 215 5.36 1.34 -8.81
N PRO A 216 5.02 1.90 -10.00
CA PRO A 216 5.34 3.28 -10.31
C PRO A 216 4.68 4.27 -9.34
N PHE A 217 3.39 4.08 -9.08
CA PHE A 217 2.65 4.92 -8.14
C PHE A 217 3.04 4.63 -6.70
N ALA A 218 3.29 3.37 -6.33
CA ALA A 218 3.74 3.03 -4.98
C ALA A 218 5.11 3.68 -4.64
N PHE A 219 6.06 3.67 -5.57
CA PHE A 219 7.34 4.37 -5.39
C PHE A 219 7.17 5.88 -5.25
N TYR A 220 6.30 6.49 -6.06
CA TYR A 220 5.96 7.90 -5.92
C TYR A 220 5.39 8.22 -4.52
N LEU A 221 4.45 7.41 -4.03
CA LEU A 221 3.89 7.57 -2.68
C LEU A 221 4.96 7.38 -1.59
N CYS A 222 5.91 6.45 -1.77
CA CYS A 222 7.05 6.30 -0.86
C CYS A 222 7.92 7.56 -0.80
N CYS A 223 8.16 8.22 -1.93
CA CYS A 223 8.90 9.49 -1.98
C CYS A 223 8.14 10.62 -1.28
N ALA A 224 6.81 10.63 -1.38
CA ALA A 224 5.95 11.62 -0.75
C ALA A 224 5.65 11.33 0.74
N ALA A 225 5.93 10.11 1.22
CA ALA A 225 5.72 9.72 2.60
C ALA A 225 6.77 10.31 3.55
N HIS A 226 6.56 10.15 4.85
CA HIS A 226 7.49 10.64 5.87
C HIS A 226 8.89 9.99 5.71
N PRO A 227 10.00 10.77 5.69
CA PRO A 227 11.34 10.22 5.44
C PRO A 227 11.78 9.12 6.42
N LEU A 228 11.31 9.17 7.67
CA LEU A 228 11.58 8.10 8.64
C LEU A 228 10.89 6.78 8.29
N HIS A 229 9.72 6.81 7.65
CA HIS A 229 9.07 5.57 7.18
C HIS A 229 9.90 4.94 6.07
N LEU A 230 10.42 5.75 5.14
CA LEU A 230 11.25 5.26 4.06
C LEU A 230 12.51 4.55 4.57
N ARG A 231 13.16 5.10 5.60
CA ARG A 231 14.38 4.54 6.21
C ARG A 231 14.10 3.34 7.13
N ASN A 232 13.16 3.50 8.07
CA ASN A 232 12.97 2.55 9.16
C ASN A 232 11.96 1.45 8.84
N GLY A 233 11.16 1.65 7.80
CA GLY A 233 9.97 0.85 7.56
C GLY A 233 8.83 1.22 8.51
N ILE A 234 7.77 0.42 8.45
CA ILE A 234 6.53 0.62 9.20
C ILE A 234 6.11 -0.70 9.85
N SER A 235 5.91 -0.67 11.16
CA SER A 235 5.38 -1.82 11.90
C SER A 235 3.88 -1.96 11.65
N ARG A 236 3.43 -3.18 11.35
CA ARG A 236 2.03 -3.52 11.14
C ARG A 236 1.44 -4.17 12.38
N GLU A 237 0.11 -4.27 12.38
CA GLU A 237 -0.62 -5.09 13.35
C GLU A 237 -0.05 -6.52 13.35
N GLY A 238 0.23 -7.06 14.53
CA GLY A 238 0.94 -8.35 14.67
C GLY A 238 2.47 -8.26 14.70
N GLY A 239 3.06 -7.05 14.63
CA GLY A 239 4.52 -6.85 14.82
C GLY A 239 5.37 -7.02 13.56
N THR A 240 4.75 -7.32 12.41
CA THR A 240 5.44 -7.46 11.12
C THR A 240 5.99 -6.11 10.66
N LEU A 241 7.30 -6.02 10.44
CA LEU A 241 7.95 -4.81 9.94
C LEU A 241 7.96 -4.80 8.40
N GLN A 242 7.27 -3.85 7.80
CA GLN A 242 7.30 -3.60 6.35
C GLN A 242 8.42 -2.61 6.05
N LYS A 243 9.46 -3.07 5.36
CA LYS A 243 10.60 -2.25 4.93
C LYS A 243 10.88 -2.50 3.45
N LEU A 244 11.36 -1.47 2.76
CA LEU A 244 11.90 -1.62 1.41
C LEU A 244 13.18 -2.46 1.44
N SER A 245 13.47 -3.12 0.31
CA SER A 245 14.81 -3.60 0.01
C SER A 245 15.78 -2.43 -0.12
N ASP A 246 17.08 -2.68 0.01
CA ASP A 246 18.08 -1.62 -0.15
C ASP A 246 18.04 -1.01 -1.57
N ASP A 247 17.80 -1.84 -2.59
CA ASP A 247 17.64 -1.39 -3.98
C ASP A 247 16.42 -0.46 -4.15
N ASP A 248 15.26 -0.87 -3.62
CA ASP A 248 14.03 -0.08 -3.73
C ASP A 248 14.09 1.20 -2.86
N TYR A 249 14.81 1.15 -1.74
CA TYR A 249 15.13 2.33 -0.94
C TYR A 249 16.00 3.32 -1.73
N LEU A 250 17.08 2.85 -2.38
CA LEU A 250 17.95 3.70 -3.19
C LEU A 250 17.20 4.38 -4.34
N LYS A 251 16.29 3.66 -5.00
CA LYS A 251 15.41 4.23 -6.03
C LYS A 251 14.61 5.42 -5.50
N CYS A 252 14.00 5.29 -4.32
CA CYS A 252 13.26 6.40 -3.70
C CYS A 252 14.17 7.58 -3.35
N VAL A 253 15.35 7.30 -2.79
CA VAL A 253 16.34 8.34 -2.41
C VAL A 253 16.80 9.13 -3.64
N TRP A 254 17.08 8.45 -4.76
CA TRP A 254 17.53 9.12 -5.98
C TRP A 254 16.40 9.81 -6.75
N ALA A 255 15.20 9.24 -6.74
CA ALA A 255 14.04 9.82 -7.43
C ALA A 255 13.49 11.06 -6.72
N THR A 256 13.50 11.09 -5.37
CA THR A 256 12.93 12.18 -4.57
C THR A 256 13.39 13.58 -5.03
N PRO A 257 14.70 13.90 -5.13
CA PRO A 257 15.13 15.22 -5.59
C PRO A 257 14.75 15.52 -7.04
N GLN A 258 14.68 14.49 -7.90
CA GLN A 258 14.29 14.65 -9.30
C GLN A 258 12.80 14.96 -9.43
N LEU A 259 11.95 14.28 -8.67
CA LEU A 259 10.51 14.54 -8.60
C LEU A 259 10.22 15.94 -8.01
N LEU A 260 10.96 16.35 -6.98
CA LEU A 260 10.86 17.71 -6.43
C LEU A 260 11.27 18.78 -7.45
N ALA A 261 12.42 18.59 -8.10
CA ALA A 261 12.87 19.49 -9.17
C ALA A 261 11.82 19.57 -10.30
N ARG A 262 11.16 18.44 -10.58
CA ARG A 262 10.10 18.38 -11.58
C ARG A 262 8.86 19.20 -11.20
N CYS A 263 8.44 19.15 -9.94
CA CYS A 263 7.33 19.96 -9.42
C CYS A 263 7.52 21.46 -9.68
N VAL A 264 8.77 21.94 -9.54
CA VAL A 264 9.14 23.34 -9.79
C VAL A 264 9.26 23.63 -11.29
N HIS A 265 9.88 22.71 -12.04
CA HIS A 265 10.06 22.85 -13.48
C HIS A 265 8.73 22.97 -14.23
N ASP A 266 7.73 22.17 -13.89
CA ASP A 266 6.43 22.20 -14.59
C ASP A 266 5.69 23.54 -14.38
N VAL A 267 5.80 24.15 -13.19
CA VAL A 267 5.27 25.50 -12.92
C VAL A 267 6.00 26.57 -13.74
N ARG A 268 7.33 26.52 -13.80
CA ARG A 268 8.11 27.46 -14.63
C ARG A 268 7.77 27.32 -16.10
N ARG A 269 7.63 26.08 -16.59
CA ARG A 269 7.25 25.80 -17.98
C ARG A 269 5.87 26.36 -18.30
N LEU A 270 4.93 26.25 -17.36
CA LEU A 270 3.59 26.83 -17.49
C LEU A 270 3.64 28.34 -17.64
N LEU A 271 4.37 29.03 -16.76
CA LEU A 271 4.49 30.49 -16.79
C LEU A 271 5.20 30.99 -18.05
N ALA A 272 6.31 30.34 -18.44
CA ALA A 272 7.00 30.63 -19.69
C ALA A 272 6.09 30.47 -20.92
N TYR A 273 5.25 29.44 -20.94
CA TYR A 273 4.26 29.22 -22.01
C TYR A 273 3.27 30.39 -22.11
N TYR A 274 2.69 30.82 -20.98
CA TYR A 274 1.78 31.97 -20.97
C TYR A 274 2.51 33.28 -21.28
N ARG A 275 3.73 33.49 -20.79
CA ARG A 275 4.58 34.64 -21.09
C ARG A 275 4.81 34.79 -22.59
N ASN A 276 4.96 33.70 -23.33
CA ASN A 276 5.19 33.74 -24.78
C ASN A 276 3.89 33.96 -25.59
N GLY A 277 2.76 34.23 -24.93
CA GLY A 277 1.49 34.55 -25.59
C GLY A 277 0.58 33.35 -25.88
N HIS A 278 1.00 32.14 -25.52
CA HIS A 278 0.22 30.93 -25.76
C HIS A 278 -0.93 30.76 -24.74
N GLY A 279 -1.92 29.90 -25.06
CA GLY A 279 -3.03 29.59 -24.15
C GLY A 279 -4.05 30.73 -23.94
N ARG A 280 -4.05 31.74 -24.82
CA ARG A 280 -4.87 32.96 -24.72
C ARG A 280 -6.06 32.99 -25.68
N VAL A 281 -6.64 31.83 -25.98
CA VAL A 281 -7.67 31.66 -27.03
C VAL A 281 -8.88 32.58 -26.83
N SER A 282 -9.19 32.94 -25.57
CA SER A 282 -10.31 33.82 -25.21
C SER A 282 -9.90 35.02 -24.35
N CYS A 283 -8.65 35.49 -24.49
CA CYS A 283 -8.15 36.59 -23.66
C CYS A 283 -8.89 37.90 -23.92
N GLN A 284 -9.35 38.56 -22.85
CA GLN A 284 -10.11 39.81 -22.91
C GLN A 284 -9.25 41.07 -22.71
N ALA A 285 -8.01 40.91 -22.29
CA ALA A 285 -7.10 42.02 -21.98
C ALA A 285 -5.65 41.66 -22.33
N ALA A 286 -5.38 41.44 -23.63
CA ALA A 286 -4.14 40.85 -24.11
C ALA A 286 -2.87 41.55 -23.59
N GLN A 287 -2.80 42.88 -23.64
CA GLN A 287 -1.64 43.65 -23.16
C GLN A 287 -1.47 43.53 -21.64
N ARG A 288 -2.55 43.70 -20.87
CA ARG A 288 -2.49 43.59 -19.40
C ARG A 288 -2.09 42.18 -18.97
N CYS A 289 -2.77 41.15 -19.47
CA CYS A 289 -2.44 39.76 -19.12
C CYS A 289 -1.02 39.39 -19.55
N GLN A 290 -0.54 39.88 -20.70
CA GLN A 290 0.84 39.69 -21.14
C GLN A 290 1.85 40.23 -20.13
N GLU A 291 1.59 41.42 -19.61
CA GLU A 291 2.48 42.05 -18.64
C GLU A 291 2.45 41.33 -17.30
N VAL A 292 1.25 40.95 -16.83
CA VAL A 292 1.09 40.16 -15.61
C VAL A 292 1.85 38.82 -15.69
N PHE A 293 1.79 38.11 -16.82
CA PHE A 293 2.56 36.88 -16.99
C PHE A 293 4.08 37.11 -17.03
N ARG A 294 4.56 38.25 -17.55
CA ARG A 294 5.99 38.61 -17.49
C ARG A 294 6.43 38.89 -16.07
N GLN A 295 5.62 39.61 -15.29
CA GLN A 295 5.88 39.91 -13.89
C GLN A 295 5.93 38.63 -13.05
N MET A 296 4.96 37.73 -13.23
CA MET A 296 4.96 36.41 -12.59
C MET A 296 6.24 35.61 -12.90
N ASP A 297 6.61 35.52 -14.18
CA ASP A 297 7.79 34.75 -14.60
C ASP A 297 9.10 35.33 -14.02
N ALA A 298 9.25 36.66 -14.05
CA ALA A 298 10.41 37.34 -13.48
C ALA A 298 10.53 37.16 -11.96
N GLU A 299 9.42 37.23 -11.22
CA GLU A 299 9.43 36.98 -9.77
C GLU A 299 9.75 35.51 -9.45
N MET A 300 9.28 34.57 -10.26
CA MET A 300 9.57 33.14 -10.10
C MET A 300 11.03 32.76 -10.30
N GLU A 301 11.78 33.51 -11.12
CA GLU A 301 13.22 33.29 -11.29
C GLU A 301 14.00 33.58 -10.01
N GLY A 302 13.53 34.55 -9.21
CA GLY A 302 14.10 34.90 -7.91
C GLY A 302 13.50 34.13 -6.72
N GLU A 303 12.39 33.42 -6.91
CA GLU A 303 11.69 32.69 -5.86
C GLU A 303 12.38 31.35 -5.54
N ALA A 304 12.74 31.15 -4.28
CA ALA A 304 13.12 29.84 -3.74
C ALA A 304 11.88 28.97 -3.48
N HIS A 305 11.12 28.68 -4.54
CA HIS A 305 9.91 27.88 -4.44
C HIS A 305 10.25 26.42 -4.09
N ILE A 306 9.77 25.95 -2.95
CA ILE A 306 9.89 24.55 -2.53
C ILE A 306 8.61 23.82 -2.96
N GLY A 307 8.74 22.93 -3.94
CA GLY A 307 7.61 22.10 -4.39
C GLY A 307 7.19 21.07 -3.34
N GLU A 308 5.91 20.72 -3.32
CA GLU A 308 5.37 19.58 -2.58
C GLU A 308 5.16 18.41 -3.54
N LEU A 309 5.65 17.21 -3.20
CA LEU A 309 5.58 16.05 -4.11
C LEU A 309 4.15 15.67 -4.48
N LEU A 310 3.21 15.82 -3.54
CA LEU A 310 1.79 15.56 -3.76
C LEU A 310 1.15 16.56 -4.75
N ASP A 311 1.80 17.69 -5.00
CA ASP A 311 1.39 18.68 -5.99
C ASP A 311 2.00 18.43 -7.39
N LEU A 312 2.79 17.37 -7.58
CA LEU A 312 3.43 17.05 -8.86
C LEU A 312 2.44 17.03 -10.03
N PHE A 313 1.25 16.48 -9.80
CA PHE A 313 0.17 16.39 -10.77
C PHE A 313 -1.02 17.28 -10.39
N VAL A 314 -0.78 18.40 -9.70
CA VAL A 314 -1.82 19.36 -9.31
C VAL A 314 -1.60 20.68 -10.03
N VAL A 315 -2.67 21.21 -10.63
CA VAL A 315 -2.66 22.52 -11.28
C VAL A 315 -2.37 23.63 -10.29
N VAL A 316 -1.71 24.68 -10.77
CA VAL A 316 -1.22 25.77 -9.90
C VAL A 316 -2.32 26.36 -8.99
N GLY A 317 -3.57 26.43 -9.47
CA GLY A 317 -4.71 26.95 -8.72
C GLY A 317 -5.13 26.11 -7.51
N CYS A 318 -4.81 24.81 -7.51
CA CYS A 318 -5.23 23.86 -6.49
C CYS A 318 -4.07 23.30 -5.66
N ARG A 319 -2.85 23.77 -5.90
CA ARG A 319 -1.67 23.37 -5.14
C ARG A 319 -1.81 23.78 -3.68
N LYS A 320 -1.27 22.97 -2.80
CA LYS A 320 -1.22 23.27 -1.36
C LYS A 320 -0.28 24.43 -1.08
N VAL A 321 0.87 24.47 -1.78
CA VAL A 321 1.78 25.61 -1.75
C VAL A 321 1.85 26.22 -3.14
N GLN A 322 1.11 27.32 -3.31
CA GLN A 322 1.14 28.09 -4.56
C GLN A 322 2.40 28.96 -4.60
N PRO A 323 3.00 29.17 -5.78
CA PRO A 323 4.13 30.07 -5.90
C PRO A 323 3.75 31.51 -5.51
N GLN A 324 4.66 32.22 -4.84
CA GLN A 324 4.41 33.58 -4.38
C GLN A 324 4.14 34.52 -5.55
N ALA A 325 4.87 34.37 -6.65
CA ALA A 325 4.64 35.13 -7.87
C ALA A 325 3.20 34.93 -8.41
N TYR A 326 2.65 33.71 -8.34
CA TYR A 326 1.26 33.48 -8.70
C TYR A 326 0.31 34.24 -7.77
N LEU A 327 0.52 34.14 -6.45
CA LEU A 327 -0.33 34.81 -5.45
C LEU A 327 -0.35 36.34 -5.61
N ASN A 328 0.81 36.95 -5.90
CA ASN A 328 0.93 38.40 -6.07
C ASN A 328 0.15 38.95 -7.27
N HIS A 329 0.03 38.14 -8.33
CA HIS A 329 -0.33 38.65 -9.67
C HIS A 329 -1.62 38.07 -10.25
N HIS A 330 -2.07 36.90 -9.81
CA HIS A 330 -3.16 36.15 -10.47
C HIS A 330 -4.47 36.93 -10.58
N ALA A 331 -4.80 37.78 -9.58
CA ALA A 331 -6.02 38.59 -9.56
C ALA A 331 -6.08 39.67 -10.66
N GLN A 332 -4.94 40.01 -11.28
CA GLN A 332 -4.86 41.03 -12.34
C GLN A 332 -5.16 40.47 -13.75
N LEU A 333 -5.19 39.14 -13.88
CA LEU A 333 -5.52 38.46 -15.12
C LEU A 333 -7.01 38.62 -15.45
N CYS A 334 -7.35 38.65 -16.74
CA CYS A 334 -8.76 38.52 -17.15
C CYS A 334 -9.28 37.11 -16.80
N PRO A 335 -10.59 36.94 -16.54
CA PRO A 335 -11.15 35.65 -16.10
C PRO A 335 -10.78 34.45 -16.97
N PRO A 336 -10.77 34.53 -18.32
CA PRO A 336 -10.36 33.41 -19.16
C PRO A 336 -8.90 32.98 -18.95
N CYS A 337 -7.97 33.94 -18.83
CA CYS A 337 -6.55 33.64 -18.59
C CYS A 337 -6.31 33.09 -17.19
N LEU A 338 -7.01 33.61 -16.18
CA LEU A 338 -6.95 33.07 -14.81
C LEU A 338 -7.45 31.63 -14.79
N TYR A 339 -8.59 31.37 -15.41
CA TYR A 339 -9.18 30.02 -15.47
C TYR A 339 -8.25 29.02 -16.15
N GLU A 340 -7.75 29.35 -17.34
CA GLU A 340 -6.84 28.48 -18.11
C GLU A 340 -5.56 28.17 -17.34
N MET A 341 -4.93 29.17 -16.71
CA MET A 341 -3.72 28.95 -15.93
C MET A 341 -4.00 28.13 -14.67
N ALA A 342 -5.03 28.49 -13.91
CA ALA A 342 -5.31 27.89 -12.61
C ALA A 342 -5.92 26.48 -12.72
N HIS A 343 -6.62 26.15 -13.80
CA HIS A 343 -7.43 24.91 -13.90
C HIS A 343 -7.22 24.09 -15.18
N CYS A 344 -6.63 24.64 -16.24
CA CYS A 344 -6.46 23.92 -17.52
C CYS A 344 -5.00 23.63 -17.87
N SER A 345 -4.06 24.08 -17.02
CA SER A 345 -2.63 23.82 -17.13
C SER A 345 -2.25 22.35 -16.96
N GLY A 346 -3.17 21.56 -16.43
CA GLY A 346 -3.01 20.16 -16.06
C GLY A 346 -2.44 19.26 -17.14
N THR A 347 -3.26 19.05 -18.16
CA THR A 347 -3.01 18.00 -19.17
C THR A 347 -1.93 18.35 -20.19
N ARG A 348 -1.48 19.62 -20.23
CA ARG A 348 -0.44 20.08 -21.18
C ARG A 348 0.96 20.12 -20.56
N PHE A 349 1.05 20.31 -19.24
CA PHE A 349 2.33 20.58 -18.57
C PHE A 349 2.69 19.57 -17.49
N PHE A 350 1.75 18.74 -17.04
CA PHE A 350 2.05 17.67 -16.09
C PHE A 350 1.87 16.35 -16.87
N GLN A 351 2.95 15.57 -16.99
CA GLN A 351 2.96 14.42 -17.92
C GLN A 351 2.12 13.26 -17.39
N ASP A 352 1.79 12.37 -18.33
CA ASP A 352 1.26 11.02 -18.08
C ASP A 352 2.00 10.35 -16.92
N PRO A 353 1.28 9.80 -15.93
CA PRO A 353 1.85 9.03 -14.84
C PRO A 353 2.72 7.83 -15.27
N SER A 354 2.66 7.37 -16.53
CA SER A 354 3.68 6.47 -17.11
C SER A 354 5.11 7.03 -16.99
N MET A 355 5.28 8.35 -16.91
CA MET A 355 6.55 9.01 -16.66
C MET A 355 7.17 8.60 -15.32
N LEU A 356 6.37 8.19 -14.33
CA LEU A 356 6.88 7.72 -13.04
C LEU A 356 7.86 6.56 -13.22
N GLU A 357 7.62 5.68 -14.19
CA GLU A 357 8.51 4.56 -14.50
C GLU A 357 9.94 5.04 -14.78
N THR A 358 10.09 6.17 -15.48
CA THR A 358 11.41 6.71 -15.86
C THR A 358 12.26 7.12 -14.66
N PHE A 359 11.65 7.51 -13.55
CA PHE A 359 12.39 7.88 -12.33
C PHE A 359 12.88 6.67 -11.52
N PHE A 360 12.28 5.50 -11.73
CA PHE A 360 12.54 4.29 -10.94
C PHE A 360 13.15 3.15 -11.76
N SER A 361 13.49 3.41 -13.02
CA SER A 361 14.10 2.45 -13.96
C SER A 361 15.61 2.28 -13.83
N ALA A 362 16.26 3.03 -12.93
CA ALA A 362 17.71 3.07 -12.75
C ALA A 362 18.23 2.01 -11.77
#